data_AF-A0A1Z4RAF3-F1
#
_entry.id   AF-A0A1Z4RAF3-F1
#
_cell.length_a   1.000
_cell.length_b   1.000
_cell.length_c   1.000
_cell.angle_alpha   90.00
_cell.angle_beta   90.00
_cell.angle_gamma   90.00
#
_symmetry.space_group_name_H-M   'P 1'
#
loop_
_entity.id
_entity.type
_entity.pdbx_description
1 polymer ?
#
loop_
_entity_poly.entity_id
_entity_poly.type
_entity_poly.pdbx_seq_one_letter_code
_entity_poly.pdbx_strand_id
1 'polypeptide(L)'
;MPKKIDWENIKKAYLEESETYASLALRFGVGKSTIEARASAEGWVALKESRVTGVAPQKPQNMKIHPRGEWVHRNLDEVEILENAIQSLSGYFSGGLEDTRGLGSLATGLCKLIELRNKLVPKNAADLADMAIALDISPEEFIRQLSERWRERA
;
A
#
# COMPACT_ATOMS: atom_id res chain seq x y z
N MET A 1 -25.40 -21.51 -29.37
CA MET A 1 -25.10 -20.12 -29.76
C MET A 1 -24.88 -19.31 -28.48
N PRO A 2 -23.77 -18.59 -28.30
CA PRO A 2 -23.59 -17.75 -27.11
C PRO A 2 -24.66 -16.65 -27.11
N LYS A 3 -25.42 -16.52 -26.03
CA LYS A 3 -26.39 -15.43 -25.86
C LYS A 3 -25.61 -14.12 -25.87
N LYS A 4 -25.91 -13.24 -26.83
CA LYS A 4 -25.30 -11.91 -26.89
C LYS A 4 -25.72 -11.16 -25.63
N ILE A 5 -24.76 -10.82 -24.79
CA ILE A 5 -25.02 -10.10 -23.55
C ILE A 5 -25.41 -8.67 -23.90
N ASP A 6 -26.57 -8.24 -23.39
CA ASP A 6 -27.10 -6.90 -23.61
C ASP A 6 -26.57 -5.94 -22.53
N TRP A 7 -25.43 -5.35 -22.83
CA TRP A 7 -24.72 -4.46 -21.89
C TRP A 7 -25.41 -3.12 -21.67
N GLU A 8 -26.19 -2.64 -22.64
CA GLU A 8 -26.90 -1.35 -22.51
C GLU A 8 -28.02 -1.46 -21.47
N ASN A 9 -28.78 -2.56 -21.50
CA ASN A 9 -29.82 -2.81 -20.53
C ASN A 9 -29.27 -3.04 -19.12
N ILE A 10 -28.14 -3.74 -18.97
CA ILE A 10 -27.46 -3.93 -17.67
C ILE A 10 -27.01 -2.57 -17.11
N LYS A 11 -26.41 -1.72 -17.96
CA LYS A 11 -25.96 -0.39 -17.58
C LYS A 11 -27.11 0.50 -17.14
N LYS A 12 -28.21 0.49 -17.88
CA LYS A 12 -29.43 1.26 -17.55
C LYS A 12 -30.00 0.83 -16.20
N ALA A 13 -30.19 -0.47 -15.98
CA ALA A 13 -30.69 -1.00 -14.71
C ALA A 13 -29.78 -0.64 -13.52
N TYR A 14 -28.45 -0.65 -13.70
CA TYR A 14 -27.51 -0.22 -12.67
C TYR A 14 -27.63 1.27 -12.30
N LEU A 15 -27.77 2.13 -13.31
CA LEU A 15 -27.80 3.58 -13.16
C LEU A 15 -29.16 4.11 -12.69
N GLU A 16 -30.27 3.47 -13.09
CA GLU A 16 -31.64 3.95 -12.84
C GLU A 16 -32.35 3.20 -11.71
N GLU A 17 -32.25 1.87 -11.65
CA GLU A 17 -33.07 1.03 -10.75
C GLU A 17 -32.38 0.77 -9.40
N SER A 18 -31.23 1.41 -9.15
CA SER A 18 -30.40 1.21 -7.94
C SER A 18 -30.02 -0.24 -7.65
N GLU A 19 -30.01 -1.09 -8.68
CA GLU A 19 -29.66 -2.50 -8.56
C GLU A 19 -28.17 -2.73 -8.25
N THR A 20 -27.89 -3.84 -7.56
CA THR A 20 -26.52 -4.25 -7.23
C THR A 20 -25.94 -5.13 -8.34
N TYR A 21 -24.62 -5.22 -8.47
CA TYR A 21 -24.00 -6.12 -9.45
C TYR A 21 -24.40 -7.60 -9.25
N ALA A 22 -24.75 -7.99 -8.02
CA ALA A 22 -25.23 -9.34 -7.71
C ALA A 22 -26.65 -9.58 -8.26
N SER A 23 -27.56 -8.60 -8.16
CA SER A 23 -28.91 -8.74 -8.73
C SER A 23 -28.88 -8.72 -10.26
N LEU A 24 -28.04 -7.86 -10.86
CA LEU A 24 -27.85 -7.81 -12.31
C LEU A 24 -27.22 -9.10 -12.85
N ALA A 25 -26.27 -9.69 -12.13
CA ALA A 25 -25.67 -10.97 -12.50
C ALA A 25 -26.72 -12.10 -12.59
N LEU A 26 -27.62 -12.16 -11.60
CA LEU A 26 -28.71 -13.13 -11.57
C LEU A 26 -29.75 -12.87 -12.67
N ARG A 27 -30.14 -11.61 -12.86
CA ARG A 27 -31.18 -11.19 -13.82
C ARG A 27 -30.76 -11.42 -15.27
N PHE A 28 -29.50 -11.16 -15.60
CA PHE A 28 -28.98 -11.24 -16.97
C PHE A 28 -28.18 -12.52 -17.25
N GLY A 29 -27.98 -13.37 -16.23
CA GLY A 29 -27.23 -14.63 -16.36
C GLY A 29 -25.75 -14.41 -16.70
N VAL A 30 -25.15 -13.35 -16.15
CA VAL A 30 -23.76 -12.96 -16.38
C VAL A 30 -22.97 -13.06 -15.07
N GLY A 31 -21.70 -13.47 -15.13
CA GLY A 31 -20.86 -13.51 -13.94
C GLY A 31 -20.70 -12.13 -13.31
N LYS A 32 -20.80 -12.06 -11.97
CA LYS A 32 -20.63 -10.81 -11.20
C LYS A 32 -19.32 -10.10 -11.53
N SER A 33 -18.22 -10.86 -11.60
CA SER A 33 -16.89 -10.34 -11.96
C SER A 33 -16.83 -9.76 -13.37
N THR A 34 -17.60 -10.30 -14.32
CA THR A 34 -17.70 -9.79 -15.69
C THR A 34 -18.42 -8.45 -15.73
N ILE A 35 -19.49 -8.29 -14.93
CA ILE A 35 -20.20 -7.02 -14.79
C ILE A 35 -19.30 -5.98 -14.10
N GLU A 36 -18.59 -6.36 -13.03
CA GLU A 36 -17.66 -5.48 -12.30
C GLU A 36 -16.52 -4.97 -13.20
N ALA A 37 -15.89 -5.87 -13.97
CA ALA A 37 -14.83 -5.50 -14.90
C ALA A 37 -15.32 -4.51 -15.97
N ARG A 38 -16.53 -4.73 -16.49
CA ARG A 38 -17.13 -3.85 -17.50
C ARG A 38 -17.54 -2.51 -16.90
N ALA A 39 -18.17 -2.51 -15.74
CA ALA A 39 -18.60 -1.32 -15.01
C ALA A 39 -17.41 -0.44 -14.61
N SER A 40 -16.27 -1.06 -14.25
CA SER A 40 -15.01 -0.36 -13.99
C SER A 40 -14.44 0.27 -15.26
N ALA A 41 -14.35 -0.49 -16.36
CA ALA A 41 -13.83 0.03 -17.64
C ALA A 41 -14.65 1.20 -18.21
N GLU A 42 -15.96 1.20 -17.98
CA GLU A 42 -16.87 2.26 -18.42
C GLU A 42 -17.18 3.32 -17.35
N GLY A 43 -16.61 3.21 -16.15
CA GLY A 43 -16.77 4.18 -15.06
C GLY A 43 -18.21 4.36 -14.59
N TRP A 44 -19.00 3.29 -14.49
CA TRP A 44 -20.43 3.38 -14.16
C TRP A 44 -20.72 4.01 -12.79
N VAL A 45 -19.84 3.78 -11.80
CA VAL A 45 -19.95 4.38 -10.47
C VAL A 45 -19.85 5.91 -10.55
N ALA A 46 -18.86 6.43 -11.27
CA ALA A 46 -18.69 7.88 -11.48
C ALA A 46 -19.87 8.50 -12.26
N LEU A 47 -20.46 7.75 -13.20
CA LEU A 47 -21.68 8.17 -13.91
C LEU A 47 -22.91 8.21 -13.00
N LYS A 48 -23.00 7.32 -12.02
CA LYS A 48 -24.09 7.29 -11.04
C LYS A 48 -23.94 8.43 -10.02
N GLU A 49 -22.74 8.63 -9.51
CA GLU A 49 -22.42 9.69 -8.53
C GLU A 49 -22.60 11.09 -9.12
N SER A 50 -22.18 11.32 -10.36
CA SER A 50 -22.38 12.61 -11.05
C SER A 50 -23.86 12.94 -11.31
N ARG A 51 -24.71 11.94 -11.56
CA ARG A 51 -26.17 12.14 -11.67
C ARG A 51 -26.83 12.54 -10.35
N VAL A 52 -26.34 12.01 -9.23
CA VAL A 52 -26.90 12.30 -7.90
C VAL A 52 -26.43 13.66 -7.38
N THR A 53 -25.19 14.07 -7.68
CA THR A 53 -24.58 15.29 -7.12
C THR A 53 -24.63 16.50 -8.04
N GLY A 54 -25.00 16.34 -9.32
CA GLY A 54 -25.03 17.42 -10.31
C GLY A 54 -23.62 17.94 -10.70
N VAL A 55 -22.57 17.34 -10.14
CA VAL A 55 -21.18 17.65 -10.45
C VAL A 55 -20.74 16.77 -11.62
N ALA A 56 -20.19 17.38 -12.68
CA ALA A 56 -19.73 16.66 -13.85
C ALA A 56 -18.78 15.51 -13.45
N PRO A 57 -18.91 14.32 -14.06
CA PRO A 57 -18.08 13.17 -13.70
C PRO A 57 -16.63 13.50 -14.02
N GLN A 58 -15.87 13.86 -13.00
CA GLN A 58 -14.43 13.81 -13.09
C GLN A 58 -14.10 12.34 -13.27
N LYS A 59 -13.52 11.98 -14.44
CA LYS A 59 -12.88 10.67 -14.59
C LYS A 59 -12.07 10.46 -13.33
N PRO A 60 -12.12 9.27 -12.68
CA PRO A 60 -11.15 8.96 -11.65
C PRO A 60 -9.81 9.26 -12.30
N GLN A 61 -9.15 10.31 -11.83
CA GLN A 61 -7.78 10.53 -12.19
C GLN A 61 -7.14 9.25 -11.71
N ASN A 62 -6.79 8.37 -12.65
CA ASN A 62 -5.67 7.49 -12.46
C ASN A 62 -4.60 8.46 -11.99
N MET A 63 -4.43 8.56 -10.67
CA MET A 63 -3.20 8.98 -10.08
C MET A 63 -2.23 8.03 -10.75
N LYS A 64 -1.61 8.51 -11.83
CA LYS A 64 -0.39 7.94 -12.34
C LYS A 64 0.48 8.03 -11.10
N ILE A 65 0.59 6.90 -10.40
CA ILE A 65 1.69 6.67 -9.49
C ILE A 65 2.86 7.01 -10.39
N HIS A 66 3.43 8.19 -10.20
CA HIS A 66 4.56 8.62 -10.99
C HIS A 66 5.55 7.48 -10.86
N PRO A 67 5.94 6.84 -11.97
CA PRO A 67 6.89 5.76 -11.90
C PRO A 67 8.13 6.39 -11.31
N ARG A 68 8.44 6.01 -10.06
CA ARG A 68 9.66 6.30 -9.34
C ARG A 68 10.25 7.65 -9.73
N GLY A 69 10.03 8.69 -8.91
CA GLY A 69 11.10 9.68 -8.74
C GLY A 69 12.38 8.86 -8.61
N GLU A 70 13.33 9.10 -9.53
CA GLU A 70 14.57 8.35 -9.62
C GLU A 70 15.06 8.16 -8.19
N TRP A 71 14.91 6.93 -7.68
CA TRP A 71 15.64 6.53 -6.50
C TRP A 71 17.04 6.44 -7.03
N VAL A 72 17.70 7.61 -7.06
CA VAL A 72 19.12 7.72 -7.25
C VAL A 72 19.65 6.75 -6.21
N HIS A 73 20.15 5.61 -6.67
CA HIS A 73 20.91 4.66 -5.87
C HIS A 73 22.20 5.38 -5.44
N ARG A 74 22.07 6.44 -4.64
CA ARG A 74 23.05 6.76 -3.63
C ARG A 74 23.01 5.57 -2.69
N ASN A 75 24.17 5.18 -2.16
CA ASN A 75 24.30 4.17 -1.11
C ASN A 75 23.47 4.60 0.12
N LEU A 76 22.16 4.46 0.03
CA LEU A 76 21.20 4.79 1.05
C LEU A 76 21.20 3.62 2.00
N ASP A 77 21.58 3.90 3.24
CA ASP A 77 21.53 2.94 4.32
C ASP A 77 20.10 2.38 4.40
N GLU A 78 19.97 1.05 4.34
CA GLU A 78 18.67 0.38 4.41
C GLU A 78 17.91 0.78 5.67
N VAL A 79 18.64 1.07 6.76
CA VAL A 79 18.09 1.60 8.00
C VAL A 79 17.50 3.00 7.81
N GLU A 80 18.20 3.89 7.09
CA GLU A 80 17.73 5.25 6.81
C GLU A 80 16.46 5.26 5.94
N ILE A 81 16.37 4.35 4.97
CA ILE A 81 15.14 4.19 4.16
C ILE A 81 13.97 3.74 5.03
N LEU A 82 14.20 2.77 5.93
CA LEU A 82 13.17 2.28 6.84
C LEU A 82 12.71 3.35 7.82
N GLU A 83 13.63 4.13 8.38
CA GLU A 83 13.30 5.24 9.29
C GLU A 83 12.45 6.31 8.60
N ASN A 84 12.85 6.71 7.39
CA ASN A 84 12.08 7.67 6.59
C ASN A 84 10.67 7.16 6.27
N ALA A 85 10.52 5.86 5.97
CA ALA A 85 9.23 5.23 5.71
C ALA A 85 8.35 5.16 6.98
N ILE A 86 8.93 4.79 8.13
CA ILE A 86 8.25 4.77 9.43
C ILE A 86 7.78 6.18 9.79
N GLN A 87 8.65 7.18 9.66
CA GLN A 87 8.31 8.57 9.97
C GLN A 87 7.17 9.07 9.08
N SER A 88 7.26 8.85 7.77
CA SER A 88 6.23 9.24 6.81
C SER A 88 4.88 8.62 7.16
N LEU A 89 4.83 7.31 7.41
CA LEU A 89 3.61 6.60 7.77
C LEU A 89 3.05 7.03 9.14
N SER A 90 3.91 7.25 10.13
CA SER A 90 3.50 7.72 11.46
C SER A 90 2.90 9.13 11.43
N GLY A 91 3.36 9.99 10.51
CA GLY A 91 2.82 11.31 10.28
C GLY A 91 1.36 11.28 9.82
N TYR A 92 0.99 10.29 8.99
CA TYR A 92 -0.40 10.07 8.56
C TYR A 92 -1.33 9.69 9.72
N PHE A 93 -0.83 9.05 10.78
CA PHE A 93 -1.65 8.75 11.97
C PHE A 93 -1.85 9.97 12.88
N SER A 94 -0.92 10.93 12.85
CA SER A 94 -0.94 12.11 13.73
C SER A 94 -1.74 13.29 13.14
N GLY A 95 -1.84 13.38 11.82
CA GLY A 95 -2.67 14.37 11.13
C GLY A 95 -4.06 13.82 10.87
N GLY A 96 -5.04 14.21 11.70
CA GLY A 96 -6.42 13.70 11.74
C GLY A 96 -6.96 13.16 10.40
N LEU A 97 -7.13 11.84 10.34
CA LEU A 97 -7.60 11.13 9.15
C LEU A 97 -9.11 11.34 8.97
N GLU A 98 -9.48 12.16 7.98
CA GLU A 98 -10.87 12.22 7.49
C GLU A 98 -11.26 10.97 6.69
N ASP A 99 -10.28 10.21 6.17
CA ASP A 99 -10.50 8.93 5.49
C ASP A 99 -9.80 7.78 6.24
N THR A 100 -10.62 6.90 6.81
CA THR A 100 -10.17 5.72 7.56
C THR A 100 -9.99 4.49 6.65
N ARG A 101 -10.36 4.59 5.36
CA ARG A 101 -10.17 3.50 4.40
C ARG A 101 -8.69 3.33 4.10
N GLY A 102 -8.12 2.24 4.62
CA GLY A 102 -6.71 1.89 4.41
C GLY A 102 -5.85 2.02 5.68
N LEU A 103 -6.42 2.50 6.78
CA LEU A 103 -5.74 2.64 8.07
C LEU A 103 -5.23 1.28 8.58
N GLY A 104 -5.99 0.20 8.38
CA GLY A 104 -5.56 -1.16 8.72
C GLY A 104 -4.38 -1.66 7.88
N SER A 105 -4.36 -1.39 6.57
CA SER A 105 -3.22 -1.74 5.72
C SER A 105 -1.97 -0.90 6.03
N LEU A 106 -2.14 0.38 6.37
CA LEU A 106 -1.05 1.26 6.79
C LEU A 106 -0.47 0.82 8.13
N ALA A 107 -1.33 0.46 9.10
CA ALA A 107 -0.89 -0.06 10.40
C ALA A 107 -0.11 -1.37 10.23
N THR A 108 -0.61 -2.29 9.39
CA THR A 108 0.08 -3.54 9.09
C THR A 108 1.43 -3.30 8.41
N GLY A 109 1.50 -2.33 7.48
CA GLY A 109 2.75 -1.92 6.84
C GLY A 109 3.75 -1.35 7.85
N LEU A 110 3.29 -0.47 8.73
CA LEU A 110 4.11 0.14 9.79
C LEU A 110 4.66 -0.92 10.75
N CYS A 111 3.84 -1.89 11.19
CA CYS A 111 4.29 -3.00 12.02
C CYS A 111 5.43 -3.78 11.36
N LYS A 112 5.29 -4.12 10.07
CA LYS A 112 6.34 -4.84 9.32
C LYS A 112 7.63 -4.04 9.17
N LEU A 113 7.53 -2.73 8.94
CA LEU A 113 8.71 -1.86 8.85
C LEU A 113 9.45 -1.77 10.19
N ILE A 114 8.70 -1.65 11.29
CA ILE A 114 9.28 -1.66 12.65
C ILE A 114 9.94 -3.01 12.95
N GLU A 115 9.32 -4.13 12.58
CA GLU A 115 9.91 -5.46 12.72
C GLU A 115 11.21 -5.60 11.92
N LEU A 116 11.24 -5.15 10.67
CA LEU A 116 12.43 -5.19 9.82
C LEU A 116 13.56 -4.31 10.39
N ARG A 117 13.23 -3.09 10.82
CA ARG A 117 14.19 -2.20 11.50
C ARG A 117 14.80 -2.88 12.72
N ASN A 118 14.00 -3.56 13.53
CA ASN A 118 14.47 -4.25 14.74
C ASN A 118 15.38 -5.45 14.46
N LYS A 119 15.30 -6.04 13.27
CA LYS A 119 16.20 -7.11 12.84
C LYS A 119 17.52 -6.58 12.31
N LEU A 120 17.51 -5.40 11.71
CA LEU A 120 18.69 -4.77 11.11
C LEU A 120 19.50 -3.96 12.12
N VAL A 121 18.86 -3.42 13.15
CA VAL A 121 19.52 -2.60 14.17
C VAL A 121 19.40 -3.27 15.54
N PRO A 122 20.52 -3.68 16.16
CA PRO A 122 20.49 -4.22 17.51
C PRO A 122 20.08 -3.11 18.49
N LYS A 123 19.07 -3.37 19.33
CA LYS A 123 18.54 -2.36 20.26
C LYS A 123 19.33 -2.29 21.55
N ASN A 124 19.97 -3.39 21.91
CA ASN A 124 20.73 -3.54 23.14
C ASN A 124 22.01 -4.34 22.88
N ALA A 125 22.89 -4.41 23.89
CA ALA A 125 24.17 -5.08 23.78
C ALA A 125 24.05 -6.60 23.56
N ALA A 126 22.98 -7.24 24.04
CA ALA A 126 22.71 -8.65 23.80
C ALA A 126 22.33 -8.90 22.34
N ASP A 127 21.44 -8.07 21.76
CA ASP A 127 21.08 -8.16 20.34
C ASP A 127 22.31 -7.99 19.42
N LEU A 128 23.24 -7.12 19.82
CA LEU A 128 24.49 -6.90 19.09
C LEU A 128 25.42 -8.12 19.17
N ALA A 129 25.46 -8.79 20.32
CA ALA A 129 26.21 -10.04 20.50
C ALA A 129 25.59 -11.19 19.69
N ASP A 130 24.26 -11.34 19.70
CA ASP A 130 23.54 -12.33 18.89
C ASP A 130 23.80 -12.12 17.39
N MET A 131 23.84 -10.87 16.94
CA MET A 131 24.19 -10.52 15.56
C MET A 131 25.64 -10.83 15.22
N ALA A 132 26.59 -10.56 16.14
CA ALA A 132 27.99 -10.92 15.94
C ALA A 132 28.19 -12.44 15.84
N ILE A 133 27.47 -13.21 16.67
CA ILE A 133 27.45 -14.69 16.60
C ILE A 133 26.87 -15.17 15.27
N ALA A 134 25.75 -14.59 14.83
CA ALA A 134 25.11 -14.96 13.57
C ALA A 134 26.00 -14.67 12.33
N LEU A 135 26.89 -13.69 12.44
CA LEU A 135 27.86 -13.31 11.41
C LEU A 135 29.21 -14.04 11.55
N ASP A 136 29.33 -14.99 12.48
CA ASP A 136 30.54 -15.76 12.76
C ASP A 136 31.76 -14.89 13.11
N ILE A 137 31.51 -13.77 13.81
CA ILE A 137 32.56 -12.86 14.28
C ILE A 137 33.05 -13.34 15.64
N SER A 138 34.35 -13.63 15.75
CA SER A 138 34.96 -14.01 17.03
C SER A 138 34.86 -12.88 18.07
N PRO A 139 34.72 -13.19 19.37
CA PRO A 139 34.68 -12.19 20.43
C PRO A 139 35.88 -11.23 20.41
N GLU A 140 37.08 -11.73 20.11
CA GLU A 140 38.32 -10.94 20.08
C GLU A 140 38.29 -9.89 18.96
N GLU A 141 37.88 -10.30 17.76
CA GLU A 141 37.72 -9.40 16.61
C GLU A 141 36.63 -8.36 16.87
N PHE A 142 35.50 -8.78 17.47
CA PHE A 142 34.41 -7.88 17.81
C PHE A 142 34.85 -6.79 18.79
N ILE A 143 35.54 -7.16 19.88
CA ILE A 143 36.04 -6.21 20.88
C ILE A 143 37.12 -5.29 20.30
N ARG A 144 38.00 -5.80 19.43
CA ARG A 144 39.02 -5.00 18.74
C ARG A 144 38.38 -3.91 17.89
N GLN A 145 37.44 -4.27 17.02
CA GLN A 145 36.72 -3.34 16.14
C GLN A 145 35.92 -2.32 16.94
N LEU A 146 35.22 -2.76 17.99
CA LEU A 146 34.47 -1.87 18.88
C LEU A 146 35.39 -0.82 19.53
N SER A 147 36.56 -1.24 19.99
CA SER A 147 37.57 -0.36 20.62
C SER A 147 38.22 0.61 19.65
N GLU A 148 38.39 0.23 18.38
CA GLU A 148 38.89 1.11 17.32
C GLU A 148 37.86 2.20 16.99
N ARG A 149 36.60 1.81 16.75
CA ARG A 149 35.50 2.76 16.47
C ARG A 149 35.24 3.73 17.60
N TRP A 150 35.39 3.30 18.86
CA TRP A 150 35.22 4.20 20.00
C TRP A 150 36.30 5.28 20.06
N ARG A 151 37.54 4.93 19.70
CA ARG A 151 38.67 5.87 19.65
C ARG A 151 38.55 6.86 18.50
N GLU A 152 37.96 6.47 17.37
CA GLU A 152 37.69 7.40 16.25
C GLU A 152 36.62 8.45 16.56
N ARG A 153 35.73 8.18 17.53
CA ARG A 153 34.64 9.09 17.93
C ARG A 153 34.96 9.94 19.17
N ALA A 154 36.02 9.63 19.90
CA ALA A 154 36.45 10.33 21.11
C ALA A 154 37.48 11.42 20.77
#